data_AF-A0A1E3RIE0-F1
#
_entry.id   AF-A0A1E3RIE0-F1
#
_cell.length_a   1.000
_cell.length_b   1.000
_cell.length_c   1.000
_cell.angle_alpha   90.00
_cell.angle_beta   90.00
_cell.angle_gamma   90.00
#
_symmetry.space_group_name_H-M   'P 1'
#
loop_
_entity.id
_entity.type
_entity.pdbx_description
1 polymer ?
#
loop_
_entity_poly.entity_id
_entity_poly.type
_entity_poly.pdbx_seq_one_letter_code
_entity_poly.pdbx_strand_id
1 'polypeptide(L)'
;MEAPPEGESSVIVSLSEAAMHMYTAAIDALPAPDDDTFHQRADIVLSGLRKLRGGLTEAAGRSRSTASVIVALSDVRRRYDTLMARAAAAPGAGLGQQLYAARVSARLSAQEVANGAGLRPDLIDDLEAGEIPTEDEAAKVRGLITALGGVPTVAHAEVPDGPEDPQEGAEEIDPEVLLDDDVVESVSSEG
;
A
#
# COMPACT_ATOMS: atom_id res chain seq x y z
N MET A 1 0.12 -16.60 -41.05
CA MET A 1 0.47 -17.61 -40.04
C MET A 1 0.42 -16.90 -38.71
N GLU A 2 -0.69 -17.04 -37.99
CA GLU A 2 -0.90 -16.40 -36.68
C GLU A 2 -0.03 -17.11 -35.65
N ALA A 3 0.68 -16.37 -34.81
CA ALA A 3 1.48 -16.98 -33.75
C ALA A 3 0.57 -17.80 -32.82
N PRO A 4 1.03 -18.94 -32.28
CA PRO A 4 0.23 -19.68 -31.31
C PRO A 4 -0.13 -18.76 -30.13
N PRO A 5 -1.36 -18.87 -29.58
CA PRO A 5 -1.88 -17.97 -28.54
C PRO A 5 -1.01 -17.92 -27.26
N GLU A 6 -0.17 -18.94 -27.05
CA GLU A 6 0.82 -18.99 -25.98
C GLU A 6 1.97 -17.98 -26.16
N GLY A 7 2.39 -17.72 -27.41
CA GLY A 7 3.45 -16.76 -27.71
C GLY A 7 3.03 -15.32 -27.43
N GLU A 8 1.80 -14.96 -27.82
CA GLU A 8 1.23 -13.64 -27.53
C GLU A 8 1.07 -13.42 -26.01
N SER A 9 0.54 -14.43 -25.30
CA SER A 9 0.42 -14.38 -23.84
C SER A 9 1.78 -14.21 -23.15
N SER A 10 2.81 -14.92 -23.60
CA SER A 10 4.16 -14.80 -23.05
C SER A 10 4.74 -13.40 -23.25
N VAL A 11 4.54 -12.79 -24.43
CA VAL A 11 5.01 -11.42 -24.70
C VAL A 11 4.28 -10.42 -23.80
N ILE A 12 2.95 -10.52 -23.71
CA ILE A 12 2.14 -9.65 -22.84
C ILE A 12 2.63 -9.73 -21.38
N VAL A 13 2.87 -10.93 -20.87
CA VAL A 13 3.34 -11.13 -19.49
C VAL A 13 4.73 -10.53 -19.30
N SER A 14 5.69 -10.83 -20.18
CA SER A 14 7.06 -10.29 -20.08
C SER A 14 7.11 -8.77 -20.11
N LEU A 15 6.29 -8.13 -20.96
CA LEU A 15 6.19 -6.67 -21.03
C LEU A 15 5.52 -6.11 -19.78
N SER A 16 4.52 -6.80 -19.25
CA SER A 16 3.84 -6.41 -18.01
C SER A 16 4.77 -6.50 -16.80
N GLU A 17 5.60 -7.54 -16.71
CA GLU A 17 6.63 -7.70 -15.67
C GLU A 17 7.65 -6.56 -15.73
N ALA A 18 8.17 -6.25 -16.91
CA ALA A 18 9.08 -5.12 -17.10
C ALA A 18 8.43 -3.78 -16.70
N ALA A 19 7.18 -3.55 -17.09
CA ALA A 19 6.42 -2.37 -16.69
C ALA A 19 6.21 -2.30 -15.17
N MET A 20 5.89 -3.43 -14.54
CA MET A 20 5.71 -3.52 -13.09
C MET A 20 7.00 -3.26 -12.31
N HIS A 21 8.15 -3.70 -12.82
CA HIS A 21 9.44 -3.34 -12.22
C HIS A 21 9.67 -1.82 -12.26
N MET A 22 9.40 -1.17 -13.39
CA MET A 22 9.51 0.29 -13.52
C MET A 22 8.54 1.04 -12.59
N TYR A 23 7.27 0.61 -12.52
CA TYR A 23 6.30 1.24 -11.62
C TYR A 23 6.61 1.00 -10.15
N THR A 24 7.17 -0.16 -9.80
CA THR A 24 7.61 -0.43 -8.43
C THR A 24 8.69 0.58 -8.02
N ALA A 25 9.73 0.73 -8.84
CA ALA A 25 10.79 1.72 -8.60
C ALA A 25 10.25 3.17 -8.56
N ALA A 26 9.29 3.52 -9.43
CA ALA A 26 8.67 4.84 -9.43
C ALA A 26 7.87 5.12 -8.13
N ILE A 27 7.15 4.13 -7.61
CA ILE A 27 6.41 4.24 -6.34
C ILE A 27 7.36 4.37 -5.16
N ASP A 28 8.45 3.61 -5.17
CA ASP A 28 9.45 3.65 -4.10
C ASP A 28 10.21 4.98 -4.09
N ALA A 29 10.29 5.66 -5.25
CA ALA A 29 10.87 6.99 -5.42
C ALA A 29 9.86 8.15 -5.21
N LEU A 30 8.60 7.85 -4.85
CA LEU A 30 7.63 8.90 -4.50
C LEU A 30 8.08 9.62 -3.22
N PRO A 31 7.92 10.95 -3.17
CA PRO A 31 8.27 11.73 -1.99
C PRO A 31 7.34 11.40 -0.81
N ALA A 32 7.59 12.04 0.34
CA ALA A 32 6.72 11.92 1.49
C ALA A 32 5.30 12.44 1.17
N PRO A 33 4.23 11.90 1.80
CA PRO A 33 2.85 12.27 1.49
C PRO A 33 2.49 13.75 1.71
N ASP A 34 3.25 14.46 2.54
CA ASP A 34 3.12 15.89 2.84
C ASP A 34 3.91 16.79 1.87
N ASP A 35 4.72 16.20 1.00
CA ASP A 35 5.44 16.91 -0.06
C ASP A 35 4.46 17.42 -1.13
N ASP A 36 4.64 18.66 -1.57
CA ASP A 36 3.75 19.32 -2.53
C ASP A 36 3.75 18.66 -3.92
N THR A 37 4.82 17.93 -4.27
CA THR A 37 4.91 17.17 -5.52
C THR A 37 4.35 15.76 -5.43
N PHE A 38 3.99 15.27 -4.22
CA PHE A 38 3.54 13.90 -4.01
C PHE A 38 2.35 13.54 -4.91
N HIS A 39 1.27 14.34 -4.85
CA HIS A 39 0.03 14.06 -5.59
C HIS A 39 0.28 14.03 -7.10
N GLN A 40 0.99 15.02 -7.63
CA GLN A 40 1.31 15.07 -9.05
C GLN A 40 2.09 13.82 -9.51
N ARG A 41 3.10 13.39 -8.73
CA ARG A 41 3.91 12.22 -9.08
C ARG A 41 3.13 10.92 -8.91
N ALA A 42 2.30 10.81 -7.88
CA ALA A 42 1.43 9.66 -7.65
C ALA A 42 0.41 9.49 -8.79
N ASP A 43 -0.22 10.57 -9.24
CA ASP A 43 -1.22 10.54 -10.31
C ASP A 43 -0.64 10.08 -11.66
N ILE A 44 0.60 10.49 -11.98
CA ILE A 44 1.32 10.00 -13.17
C ILE A 44 1.49 8.48 -13.11
N VAL A 45 1.91 7.96 -11.96
CA VAL A 45 2.10 6.52 -11.76
C VAL A 45 0.76 5.77 -11.79
N LEU A 46 -0.27 6.29 -11.12
CA LEU A 46 -1.62 5.73 -11.11
C LEU A 46 -2.21 5.65 -12.52
N SER A 47 -2.04 6.71 -13.32
CA SER A 47 -2.45 6.72 -14.72
C SER A 47 -1.76 5.64 -15.54
N GLY A 48 -0.45 5.46 -15.36
CA GLY A 48 0.31 4.38 -15.99
C GLY A 48 -0.19 2.98 -15.59
N LEU A 49 -0.34 2.73 -14.29
CA LEU A 49 -0.87 1.47 -13.77
C LEU A 49 -2.29 1.17 -14.27
N ARG A 50 -3.15 2.19 -14.41
CA ARG A 50 -4.50 2.03 -14.95
C ARG A 50 -4.49 1.58 -16.40
N LYS A 51 -3.60 2.15 -17.23
CA LYS A 51 -3.41 1.71 -18.63
C LYS A 51 -2.94 0.27 -18.70
N LEU A 52 -1.95 -0.10 -17.89
CA LEU A 52 -1.45 -1.49 -17.81
C LEU A 52 -2.57 -2.46 -17.36
N ARG A 53 -3.34 -2.09 -16.33
CA ARG A 53 -4.51 -2.84 -15.85
C ARG A 53 -5.55 -3.03 -16.94
N GLY A 54 -5.82 -1.99 -17.75
CA GLY A 54 -6.74 -2.03 -18.88
C GLY A 54 -6.31 -3.07 -19.93
N GLY A 55 -5.06 -2.99 -20.38
CA GLY A 55 -4.52 -3.94 -21.37
C GLY A 55 -4.53 -5.39 -20.88
N LEU A 56 -4.19 -5.63 -19.60
CA LEU A 56 -4.26 -6.96 -19.02
C LEU A 56 -5.69 -7.45 -18.77
N THR A 57 -6.63 -6.55 -18.46
CA THR A 57 -8.05 -6.90 -18.34
C THR A 57 -8.60 -7.34 -19.70
N GLU A 58 -8.26 -6.62 -20.77
CA GLU A 58 -8.63 -7.01 -22.13
C GLU A 58 -8.03 -8.38 -22.49
N ALA A 59 -6.74 -8.60 -22.21
CA ALA A 59 -6.08 -9.87 -22.46
C ALA A 59 -6.69 -11.03 -21.66
N ALA A 60 -7.03 -10.80 -20.39
CA ALA A 60 -7.69 -11.78 -19.53
C ALA A 60 -9.10 -12.16 -20.03
N GLY A 61 -9.81 -11.23 -20.68
CA GLY A 61 -11.15 -11.44 -21.23
C GLY A 61 -11.20 -12.24 -22.53
N ARG A 62 -10.05 -12.53 -23.16
CA ARG A 62 -9.99 -13.32 -24.41
C ARG A 62 -10.25 -14.80 -24.13
N SER A 63 -10.89 -15.50 -25.08
CA SER A 63 -11.28 -16.93 -24.95
C SER A 63 -10.14 -17.91 -24.67
N ARG A 64 -8.88 -17.50 -24.86
CA ARG A 64 -7.67 -18.29 -24.61
C ARG A 64 -6.70 -17.57 -23.67
N SER A 65 -7.21 -16.85 -22.67
CA SER A 65 -6.35 -16.25 -21.65
C SER A 65 -5.63 -17.33 -20.84
N THR A 66 -4.39 -17.04 -20.47
CA THR A 66 -3.53 -17.96 -19.72
C THR A 66 -3.49 -17.58 -18.24
N ALA A 67 -3.19 -18.55 -17.36
CA ALA A 67 -3.08 -18.29 -15.93
C ALA A 67 -2.04 -17.21 -15.61
N SER A 68 -0.96 -17.10 -16.39
CA SER A 68 0.07 -16.07 -16.21
C SER A 68 -0.46 -14.65 -16.47
N VAL A 69 -1.37 -14.45 -17.43
CA VAL A 69 -2.04 -13.16 -17.64
C VAL A 69 -2.92 -12.81 -16.44
N ILE A 70 -3.62 -13.78 -15.86
CA ILE A 70 -4.45 -13.57 -14.67
C ILE A 70 -3.59 -13.18 -13.46
N VAL A 71 -2.44 -13.85 -13.27
CA VAL A 71 -1.48 -13.51 -12.21
C VAL A 71 -0.94 -12.09 -12.39
N ALA A 72 -0.47 -11.74 -13.60
CA ALA A 72 0.02 -10.40 -13.91
C ALA A 72 -1.05 -9.32 -13.66
N LEU A 73 -2.31 -9.57 -14.06
CA LEU A 73 -3.44 -8.67 -13.79
C LEU A 73 -3.67 -8.50 -12.28
N SER A 74 -3.56 -9.59 -11.52
CA SER A 74 -3.69 -9.59 -10.06
C SER A 74 -2.60 -8.75 -9.39
N ASP A 75 -1.34 -8.86 -9.84
CA ASP A 75 -0.21 -8.08 -9.34
C ASP A 75 -0.40 -6.58 -9.59
N VAL A 76 -0.79 -6.21 -10.81
CA VAL A 76 -1.06 -4.80 -11.17
C VAL A 76 -2.18 -4.23 -10.31
N ARG A 77 -3.27 -4.99 -10.09
CA ARG A 77 -4.38 -4.56 -9.24
C ARG A 77 -3.92 -4.31 -7.80
N ARG A 78 -3.16 -5.24 -7.20
CA ARG A 78 -2.60 -5.05 -5.85
C ARG A 78 -1.74 -3.80 -5.75
N ARG A 79 -0.85 -3.56 -6.71
CA ARG A 79 0.04 -2.39 -6.66
C ARG A 79 -0.72 -1.08 -6.84
N TYR A 80 -1.73 -1.07 -7.71
CA TYR A 80 -2.65 0.05 -7.86
C TYR A 80 -3.41 0.32 -6.54
N ASP A 81 -3.93 -0.73 -5.89
CA ASP A 81 -4.64 -0.62 -4.61
C ASP A 81 -3.77 -0.01 -3.52
N THR A 82 -2.52 -0.49 -3.39
CA THR A 82 -1.55 0.05 -2.42
C THR A 82 -1.25 1.53 -2.68
N LEU A 83 -1.04 1.93 -3.94
CA LEU A 83 -0.77 3.31 -4.26
C LEU A 83 -1.99 4.21 -4.04
N MET A 84 -3.19 3.76 -4.44
CA MET A 84 -4.43 4.50 -4.17
C MET A 84 -4.68 4.68 -2.67
N ALA A 85 -4.46 3.64 -1.86
CA ALA A 85 -4.59 3.74 -0.41
C ALA A 85 -3.59 4.75 0.19
N ARG A 86 -2.33 4.73 -0.25
CA ARG A 86 -1.32 5.73 0.15
C ARG A 86 -1.72 7.14 -0.26
N ALA A 87 -2.23 7.32 -1.49
CA ALA A 87 -2.66 8.62 -1.99
C ALA A 87 -3.89 9.14 -1.22
N ALA A 88 -4.87 8.28 -0.95
CA ALA A 88 -6.07 8.62 -0.18
C ALA A 88 -5.76 9.04 1.27
N ALA A 89 -4.70 8.48 1.86
CA ALA A 89 -4.25 8.82 3.21
C ALA A 89 -3.40 10.10 3.27
N ALA A 90 -2.94 10.63 2.12
CA ALA A 90 -2.13 11.83 2.08
C ALA A 90 -2.97 13.10 2.33
N PRO A 91 -2.43 14.13 3.00
CA PRO A 91 -3.10 15.42 3.14
C PRO A 91 -3.48 16.00 1.77
N GLY A 92 -4.71 16.47 1.62
CA GLY A 92 -5.20 17.02 0.35
C GLY A 92 -5.53 15.97 -0.72
N ALA A 93 -5.65 14.69 -0.35
CA ALA A 93 -6.10 13.63 -1.26
C ALA A 93 -7.34 14.01 -2.07
N GLY A 94 -7.32 13.70 -3.36
CA GLY A 94 -8.44 13.94 -4.26
C GLY A 94 -9.65 13.10 -3.87
N LEU A 95 -10.84 13.63 -4.16
CA LEU A 95 -12.11 12.98 -3.81
C LEU A 95 -12.27 11.58 -4.44
N GLY A 96 -11.77 11.38 -5.67
CA GLY A 96 -11.73 10.05 -6.30
C GLY A 96 -10.81 9.05 -5.59
N GLN A 97 -9.67 9.50 -5.05
CA GLN A 97 -8.75 8.65 -4.28
C GLN A 97 -9.40 8.22 -2.95
N GLN A 98 -10.04 9.16 -2.26
CA GLN A 98 -10.77 8.88 -1.02
C GLN A 98 -11.93 7.90 -1.25
N LEU A 99 -12.71 8.13 -2.32
CA LEU A 99 -13.81 7.25 -2.71
C LEU A 99 -13.33 5.83 -3.03
N TYR A 100 -12.24 5.70 -3.78
CA TYR A 100 -11.63 4.40 -4.08
C TYR A 100 -11.33 3.62 -2.81
N ALA A 101 -10.60 4.25 -1.88
CA ALA A 101 -10.17 3.61 -0.65
C ALA A 101 -11.38 3.15 0.18
N ALA A 102 -12.38 4.03 0.36
CA ALA A 102 -13.60 3.72 1.10
C ALA A 102 -14.41 2.57 0.47
N ARG A 103 -14.59 2.57 -0.85
CA ARG A 103 -15.37 1.51 -1.51
C ARG A 103 -14.62 0.18 -1.54
N VAL A 104 -13.30 0.18 -1.71
CA VAL A 104 -12.49 -1.04 -1.72
C VAL A 104 -12.46 -1.67 -0.34
N SER A 105 -12.36 -0.87 0.74
CA SER A 105 -12.51 -1.40 2.10
C SER A 105 -13.89 -2.00 2.36
N ALA A 106 -14.94 -1.43 1.74
CA ALA A 106 -16.30 -1.95 1.79
C ALA A 106 -16.57 -3.10 0.79
N ARG A 107 -15.57 -3.49 -0.03
CA ARG A 107 -15.67 -4.50 -1.11
C ARG A 107 -16.76 -4.19 -2.15
N LEU A 108 -16.98 -2.91 -2.44
CA LEU A 108 -17.93 -2.46 -3.44
C LEU A 108 -17.25 -2.15 -4.78
N SER A 109 -17.89 -2.59 -5.85
CA SER A 109 -17.54 -2.20 -7.22
C SER A 109 -17.94 -0.75 -7.51
N ALA A 110 -17.29 -0.14 -8.50
CA ALA A 110 -17.65 1.19 -8.99
C ALA A 110 -19.14 1.27 -9.38
N GLN A 111 -19.64 0.25 -10.08
CA GLN A 111 -21.04 0.16 -10.50
C GLN A 111 -22.03 0.12 -9.32
N GLU A 112 -21.72 -0.66 -8.26
CA GLU A 112 -22.57 -0.72 -7.07
C GLU A 112 -22.65 0.63 -6.36
N VAL A 113 -21.52 1.34 -6.25
CA VAL A 113 -21.47 2.68 -5.67
C VAL A 113 -22.27 3.67 -6.52
N ALA A 114 -22.09 3.65 -7.84
CA ALA A 114 -22.83 4.52 -8.77
C ALA A 114 -24.34 4.32 -8.64
N ASN A 115 -24.79 3.05 -8.66
CA ASN A 115 -26.19 2.68 -8.55
C ASN A 115 -26.78 3.07 -7.18
N GLY A 116 -26.07 2.77 -6.10
CA GLY A 116 -26.53 3.07 -4.73
C GLY A 116 -26.67 4.56 -4.45
N ALA A 117 -25.90 5.39 -5.15
CA ALA A 117 -25.87 6.84 -5.00
C ALA A 117 -26.75 7.60 -6.00
N GLY A 118 -27.34 6.92 -6.99
CA GLY A 118 -28.01 7.57 -8.12
C GLY A 118 -27.06 8.48 -8.90
N LEU A 119 -25.83 8.03 -9.11
CA LEU A 119 -24.82 8.68 -9.95
C LEU A 119 -24.81 8.06 -11.34
N ARG A 120 -24.28 8.78 -12.33
CA ARG A 120 -24.12 8.22 -13.69
C ARG A 120 -23.15 7.01 -13.65
N PRO A 121 -23.29 6.04 -14.57
CA PRO A 121 -22.55 4.78 -14.52
C PRO A 121 -21.02 4.94 -14.46
N ASP A 122 -20.46 5.83 -15.28
CA ASP A 122 -19.01 5.93 -15.47
C ASP A 122 -18.32 6.87 -14.47
N LEU A 123 -19.07 7.68 -13.71
CA LEU A 123 -18.51 8.74 -12.87
C LEU A 123 -17.54 8.21 -11.81
N ILE A 124 -17.78 7.03 -11.27
CA ILE A 124 -16.90 6.47 -10.23
C ILE A 124 -15.53 6.13 -10.82
N ASP A 125 -15.50 5.52 -12.01
CA ASP A 125 -14.25 5.23 -12.71
C ASP A 125 -13.55 6.52 -13.19
N ASP A 126 -14.32 7.51 -13.64
CA ASP A 126 -13.82 8.83 -14.07
C ASP A 126 -13.18 9.60 -12.91
N LEU A 127 -13.86 9.65 -11.75
CA LEU A 127 -13.34 10.27 -10.52
C LEU A 127 -12.05 9.61 -10.06
N GLU A 128 -12.02 8.28 -10.06
CA GLU A 128 -10.81 7.52 -9.73
C GLU A 128 -9.68 7.75 -10.73
N ALA A 129 -10.03 8.10 -11.97
CA ALA A 129 -9.09 8.52 -12.99
C ALA A 129 -8.62 9.98 -12.86
N GLY A 130 -9.17 10.73 -11.91
CA GLY A 130 -8.81 12.12 -11.62
C GLY A 130 -9.71 13.15 -12.28
N GLU A 131 -10.89 12.76 -12.79
CA GLU A 131 -11.89 13.72 -13.25
C GLU A 131 -12.34 14.63 -12.09
N ILE A 132 -12.57 15.90 -12.42
CA ILE A 132 -13.10 16.88 -11.49
C ILE A 132 -14.64 16.84 -11.56
N PRO A 133 -15.33 16.43 -10.48
CA PRO A 133 -16.79 16.36 -10.49
C PRO A 133 -17.43 17.75 -10.50
N THR A 134 -18.70 17.80 -10.88
CA THR A 134 -19.56 18.95 -10.54
C THR A 134 -19.75 19.06 -9.02
N GLU A 135 -20.17 20.23 -8.52
CA GLU A 135 -20.38 20.43 -7.08
C GLU A 135 -21.44 19.47 -6.51
N ASP A 136 -22.51 19.20 -7.26
CA ASP A 136 -23.57 18.26 -6.86
C ASP A 136 -23.05 16.82 -6.78
N GLU A 137 -22.23 16.39 -7.75
CA GLU A 137 -21.57 15.08 -7.74
C GLU A 137 -20.59 14.99 -6.56
N ALA A 138 -19.80 16.03 -6.32
CA ALA A 138 -18.86 16.10 -5.21
C ALA A 138 -19.56 15.98 -3.86
N ALA A 139 -20.71 16.65 -3.68
CA ALA A 139 -21.51 16.57 -2.46
C ALA A 139 -22.03 15.15 -2.20
N LYS A 140 -22.55 14.47 -3.24
CA LYS A 140 -23.00 13.07 -3.15
C LYS A 140 -21.85 12.14 -2.78
N VAL A 141 -20.69 12.30 -3.42
CA VAL A 141 -19.52 11.45 -3.16
C VAL A 141 -18.97 11.66 -1.76
N ARG A 142 -18.90 12.89 -1.25
CA ARG A 142 -18.54 13.15 0.16
C ARG A 142 -19.49 12.46 1.13
N GLY A 143 -20.79 12.47 0.81
CA GLY A 143 -21.82 11.72 1.56
C GLY A 143 -21.56 10.21 1.55
N LEU A 144 -21.22 9.63 0.40
CA LEU A 144 -20.88 8.21 0.28
C LEU A 144 -19.64 7.83 1.07
N ILE A 145 -18.55 8.61 0.94
CA ILE A 145 -17.32 8.37 1.70
C ILE A 145 -17.63 8.34 3.20
N THR A 146 -18.43 9.29 3.68
CA THR A 146 -18.87 9.33 5.09
C THR A 146 -19.68 8.08 5.47
N ALA A 147 -20.64 7.67 4.63
CA ALA A 147 -21.48 6.50 4.88
C ALA A 147 -20.71 5.18 4.86
N LEU A 148 -19.60 5.10 4.12
CA LEU A 148 -18.72 3.94 4.04
C LEU A 148 -17.67 3.88 5.18
N GLY A 149 -17.68 4.84 6.11
CA GLY A 149 -16.77 4.88 7.25
C GLY A 149 -15.51 5.74 7.04
N GLY A 150 -15.46 6.55 6.00
CA GLY A 150 -14.34 7.43 5.68
C GLY A 150 -13.21 6.74 4.91
N VAL A 151 -12.09 7.45 4.74
CA VAL A 151 -10.85 6.84 4.24
C VAL A 151 -10.29 5.97 5.36
N PRO A 152 -9.96 4.69 5.11
CA PRO A 152 -9.28 3.86 6.08
C PRO A 152 -8.00 4.56 6.51
N THR A 153 -7.95 5.05 7.75
CA THR A 153 -6.68 5.49 8.31
C THR A 153 -5.85 4.23 8.43
N VAL A 154 -4.65 4.19 7.86
CA VAL A 154 -3.68 3.18 8.25
C VAL A 154 -3.50 3.44 9.74
N ALA A 155 -4.13 2.63 10.59
CA ALA A 155 -3.84 2.67 12.02
C ALA A 155 -2.32 2.52 12.07
N HIS A 156 -1.63 3.51 12.62
CA HIS A 156 -0.27 3.26 13.09
C HIS A 156 -0.41 1.99 13.90
N ALA A 157 0.17 0.88 13.43
CA ALA A 157 0.32 -0.29 14.26
C ALA A 157 0.99 0.27 15.51
N GLU A 158 0.26 0.31 16.63
CA GLU A 158 0.85 0.57 17.93
C GLU A 158 2.07 -0.34 17.97
N VAL A 159 3.26 0.25 17.94
CA VAL A 159 4.47 -0.47 18.29
C VAL A 159 4.16 -0.95 19.70
N PRO A 160 4.01 -2.26 19.95
CA PRO A 160 3.85 -2.71 21.31
C PRO A 160 5.08 -2.17 22.04
N ASP A 161 4.85 -1.39 23.10
CA ASP A 161 5.93 -0.90 23.96
C ASP A 161 6.86 -2.10 24.21
N GLY A 162 8.11 -1.95 23.76
CA GLY A 162 9.14 -2.96 23.97
C GLY A 162 9.21 -3.29 25.46
N PRO A 163 9.71 -4.49 25.81
CA PRO A 163 9.67 -4.94 27.20
C PRO A 163 10.31 -3.87 28.10
N GLU A 164 9.55 -3.43 29.11
CA GLU A 164 10.04 -2.53 30.15
C GLU A 164 11.32 -3.11 30.73
N ASP A 165 12.38 -2.28 30.71
CA ASP A 165 13.71 -2.62 31.18
C ASP A 165 13.64 -2.91 32.69
N PRO A 166 13.84 -4.15 33.17
CA PRO A 166 13.71 -4.46 34.57
C PRO A 166 15.06 -4.26 35.25
N GLN A 167 15.42 -3.01 35.56
CA GLN A 167 16.52 -2.72 36.49
C GLN A 167 16.19 -1.58 37.44
N GLU A 168 15.34 -1.87 38.42
CA GLU A 168 15.29 -1.09 39.65
C GLU A 168 15.28 -2.04 40.85
N GLY A 169 16.41 -2.11 41.57
CA GLY A 169 16.48 -2.64 42.94
C GLY A 169 17.55 -3.71 43.21
N ALA A 170 18.53 -3.33 44.05
CA ALA A 170 19.50 -4.10 44.85
C ALA A 170 20.97 -3.83 44.43
N GLU A 171 21.90 -3.38 45.27
CA GLU A 171 21.93 -3.14 46.72
C GLU A 171 23.17 -2.27 46.98
N GLU A 172 23.05 -1.24 47.83
CA GLU A 172 24.15 -0.35 48.23
C GLU A 172 25.12 -1.12 49.12
N ILE A 173 26.35 -1.36 48.64
CA ILE A 173 27.39 -2.03 49.43
C ILE A 173 28.09 -0.97 50.30
N ASP A 174 27.87 -1.09 51.61
CA ASP A 174 28.46 -0.23 52.64
C ASP A 174 29.98 -0.50 52.81
N PRO A 175 30.88 0.48 52.68
CA PRO A 175 32.32 0.24 52.62
C PRO A 175 32.97 0.41 54.00
N GLU A 176 32.56 -0.34 55.02
CA GLU A 176 33.27 -0.31 56.30
C GLU A 176 33.09 -1.58 57.15
N VAL A 177 33.73 -2.69 56.74
CA VAL A 177 34.20 -3.71 57.70
C VAL A 177 35.62 -4.14 57.30
N LEU A 178 36.57 -3.48 57.96
CA LEU A 178 38.00 -3.73 57.95
C LEU A 178 38.34 -4.92 58.88
N LEU A 179 39.23 -5.80 58.38
CA LEU A 179 40.31 -6.51 59.12
C LEU A 179 39.86 -7.66 60.07
N ASP A 180 40.55 -8.79 60.24
CA ASP A 180 41.96 -9.19 60.05
C ASP A 180 42.07 -10.75 60.03
N ASP A 181 43.29 -11.23 59.78
CA ASP A 181 43.86 -12.56 60.05
C ASP A 181 43.50 -13.72 59.11
N ASP A 182 44.41 -14.57 58.62
CA ASP A 182 45.88 -14.68 58.68
C ASP A 182 46.27 -15.86 57.73
N VAL A 183 47.56 -15.93 57.37
CA VAL A 183 48.30 -17.14 56.91
C VAL A 183 48.14 -17.65 55.46
N VAL A 184 49.08 -17.18 54.63
CA VAL A 184 49.98 -17.94 53.71
C VAL A 184 49.81 -19.46 53.57
N GLU A 185 49.72 -19.97 52.33
CA GLU A 185 50.76 -20.86 51.80
C GLU A 185 50.73 -20.97 50.26
N SER A 186 51.92 -20.81 49.70
CA SER A 186 52.34 -20.93 48.32
C SER A 186 52.34 -22.39 47.86
N VAL A 187 51.98 -22.71 46.61
CA VAL A 187 52.84 -23.52 45.73
C VAL A 187 52.54 -23.23 44.25
N SER A 188 53.61 -22.99 43.50
CA SER A 188 53.68 -22.80 42.05
C SER A 188 53.78 -24.13 41.27
N SER A 189 53.68 -23.98 39.95
CA SER A 189 54.34 -24.75 38.88
C SER A 189 53.53 -25.82 38.13
N GLU A 190 53.24 -25.42 36.89
CA GLU A 190 53.43 -26.16 35.63
C GLU A 190 54.27 -27.45 35.72
N GLY A 191 53.77 -28.45 34.96
CA GLY A 191 54.38 -29.72 34.61
C GLY A 191 53.41 -30.55 33.79
#